data_AF-A0A3M1DR10-F1
#
_entry.id   AF-A0A3M1DR10-F1
#
_cell.length_a   1.000
_cell.length_b   1.000
_cell.length_c   1.000
_cell.angle_alpha   90.00
_cell.angle_beta   90.00
_cell.angle_gamma   90.00
#
_symmetry.space_group_name_H-M   'P 1'
#
loop_
_entity.id
_entity.type
_entity.pdbx_description
1 polymer ?
#
loop_
_entity_poly.entity_id
_entity_poly.type
_entity_poly.pdbx_seq_one_letter_code
_entity_poly.pdbx_strand_id
1 'polypeptide(L)'
;MRLLVLLSLLFLAPCQGWSCFGPKLYIAADTSPQQQVLYGLVSIYIREKTGIESELVPRDGAPVGELIRLGRADLEVGSGPAPQHPIWQVAQTAWLISGPRPVNELQFSLVPRALERLEQRLTSQQIAGLVNRVAAGEPPLAVARDFLQRQDWI
;
A
#
# COMPACT_ATOMS: atom_id res chain seq x y z
N MET A 1 18.73 -53.64 8.67
CA MET A 1 19.41 -52.36 8.34
C MET A 1 18.68 -51.51 7.28
N ARG A 2 18.18 -52.07 6.16
CA ARG A 2 17.48 -51.28 5.12
C ARG A 2 16.17 -50.60 5.60
N LEU A 3 15.44 -51.21 6.53
CA LEU A 3 14.20 -50.65 7.07
C LEU A 3 14.43 -49.41 7.96
N LEU A 4 15.58 -49.35 8.64
CA LEU A 4 15.93 -48.25 9.55
C LEU A 4 16.37 -47.00 8.78
N VAL A 5 16.91 -47.17 7.57
CA VAL A 5 17.31 -46.07 6.68
C VAL A 5 16.11 -45.44 5.97
N LEU A 6 15.06 -46.22 5.68
CA LEU A 6 13.82 -45.67 5.12
C LEU A 6 13.02 -44.86 6.15
N LEU A 7 13.07 -45.25 7.43
CA LEU A 7 12.36 -44.55 8.50
C LEU A 7 12.98 -43.18 8.81
N SER A 8 14.30 -43.04 8.70
CA SER A 8 15.00 -41.76 8.90
C SER A 8 14.83 -40.78 7.74
N LEU A 9 14.55 -41.24 6.51
CA LEU A 9 14.24 -40.35 5.38
C LEU A 9 12.85 -39.70 5.48
N LEU A 10 11.88 -40.34 6.15
CA LEU A 10 10.52 -39.80 6.31
C LEU A 10 10.41 -38.66 7.32
N PHE A 11 11.40 -38.49 8.20
CA PHE A 11 11.47 -37.36 9.16
C PHE A 11 12.14 -36.10 8.58
N LEU A 12 12.63 -36.16 7.34
CA LEU A 12 13.21 -35.01 6.62
C LEU A 12 12.20 -34.29 5.73
N ALA A 13 10.90 -34.59 5.86
CA ALA A 13 9.88 -33.81 5.19
C ALA A 13 9.99 -32.36 5.70
N PRO A 14 10.36 -31.40 4.84
CA PRO A 14 10.35 -30.00 5.23
C PRO A 14 8.90 -29.68 5.57
N CYS A 15 8.63 -29.48 6.86
CA CYS A 15 7.44 -28.80 7.28
C CYS A 15 7.48 -27.48 6.51
N GLN A 16 6.60 -27.32 5.53
CA GLN A 16 6.47 -26.04 4.84
C GLN A 16 6.04 -25.07 5.93
N GLY A 17 7.03 -24.40 6.52
CA GLY A 17 6.80 -23.26 7.38
C GLY A 17 6.12 -22.26 6.48
N TRP A 18 4.80 -22.21 6.56
CA TRP A 18 4.05 -21.07 6.09
C TRP A 18 4.62 -19.93 6.91
N SER A 19 5.59 -19.22 6.36
CA SER A 19 6.00 -17.94 6.89
C SER A 19 4.70 -17.15 6.96
N CYS A 20 4.17 -16.98 8.17
CA CYS A 20 3.03 -16.14 8.43
C CYS A 20 3.48 -14.71 8.08
N PHE A 21 3.45 -14.39 6.79
CA PHE A 21 3.48 -13.03 6.31
C PHE A 21 2.33 -12.34 7.04
N GLY A 22 2.65 -11.24 7.73
CA GLY A 22 1.68 -10.46 8.47
C GLY A 22 0.50 -10.06 7.59
N PRO A 23 -0.59 -9.56 8.21
CA PRO A 23 -1.77 -9.15 7.48
C PRO A 23 -1.38 -8.15 6.38
N LYS A 24 -1.80 -8.41 5.14
CA LYS A 24 -1.59 -7.53 4.01
C LYS A 24 -2.69 -6.48 3.91
N LEU A 25 -2.29 -5.31 3.43
CA LEU A 25 -3.18 -4.22 3.07
C LEU A 25 -3.33 -4.13 1.55
N TYR A 26 -4.54 -4.20 1.04
CA TYR A 26 -4.81 -4.11 -0.40
C TYR A 26 -5.12 -2.67 -0.78
N ILE A 27 -4.33 -2.09 -1.67
CA ILE A 27 -4.48 -0.68 -2.10
C ILE A 27 -4.87 -0.65 -3.57
N ALA A 28 -6.08 -0.17 -3.86
CA ALA A 28 -6.56 0.00 -5.22
C ALA A 28 -6.04 1.29 -5.85
N ALA A 29 -5.51 1.17 -7.07
CA ALA A 29 -5.07 2.28 -7.90
C ALA A 29 -5.15 1.91 -9.39
N ASP A 30 -5.30 2.91 -10.25
CA ASP A 30 -5.16 2.77 -11.69
C ASP A 30 -3.72 2.98 -12.17
N THR A 31 -3.51 2.87 -13.47
CA THR A 31 -2.19 3.01 -14.10
C THR A 31 -1.75 4.46 -14.31
N SER A 32 -2.51 5.45 -13.84
CA SER A 32 -2.11 6.85 -13.97
C SER A 32 -0.83 7.13 -13.17
N PRO A 33 0.09 7.98 -13.68
CA PRO A 33 1.29 8.36 -12.94
C PRO A 33 0.99 8.88 -11.54
N GLN A 34 -0.10 9.64 -11.38
CA GLN A 34 -0.53 10.17 -10.10
C GLN A 34 -0.89 9.06 -9.11
N GLN A 35 -1.77 8.13 -9.48
CA GLN A 35 -2.19 7.08 -8.55
C GLN A 35 -1.06 6.08 -8.26
N GLN A 36 -0.19 5.81 -9.23
CA GLN A 36 0.98 4.95 -9.05
C GLN A 36 2.01 5.54 -8.08
N VAL A 37 2.27 6.86 -8.16
CA VAL A 37 3.12 7.57 -7.18
C VAL A 37 2.51 7.51 -5.79
N LEU A 38 1.20 7.79 -5.68
CA LEU A 38 0.50 7.79 -4.40
C LEU A 38 0.47 6.41 -3.77
N TYR A 39 0.20 5.37 -4.55
CA TYR A 39 0.35 3.98 -4.13
C TYR A 39 1.76 3.72 -3.59
N GLY A 40 2.80 4.15 -4.30
CA GLY A 40 4.18 3.96 -3.86
C GLY A 40 4.51 4.69 -2.55
N LEU A 41 4.10 5.95 -2.42
CA LEU A 41 4.29 6.74 -1.20
C LEU A 41 3.58 6.08 -0.01
N VAL A 42 2.31 5.71 -0.18
CA VAL A 42 1.47 5.13 0.87
C VAL A 42 1.98 3.75 1.26
N SER A 43 2.22 2.85 0.30
CA SER A 43 2.66 1.47 0.58
C SER A 43 4.00 1.42 1.30
N ILE A 44 4.98 2.22 0.85
CA ILE A 44 6.29 2.29 1.49
C ILE A 44 6.16 2.90 2.88
N TYR A 45 5.45 4.03 3.02
CA TYR A 45 5.33 4.70 4.30
C TYR A 45 4.60 3.85 5.35
N ILE A 46 3.52 3.16 4.96
CA ILE A 46 2.81 2.21 5.83
C ILE A 46 3.76 1.12 6.27
N ARG A 47 4.45 0.46 5.33
CA ARG A 47 5.41 -0.62 5.66
C ARG A 47 6.46 -0.16 6.67
N GLU A 48 7.08 0.99 6.45
CA GLU A 48 8.14 1.50 7.30
C GLU A 48 7.64 1.99 8.67
N LYS A 49 6.37 2.43 8.79
CA LYS A 49 5.81 2.95 10.05
C LYS A 49 5.00 1.93 10.85
N THR A 50 4.49 0.89 10.22
CA THR A 50 3.59 -0.09 10.87
C THR A 50 4.04 -1.53 10.69
N GLY A 51 5.00 -1.81 9.81
CA GLY A 51 5.41 -3.18 9.45
C GLY A 51 4.42 -3.92 8.55
N ILE A 52 3.36 -3.26 8.09
CA ILE A 52 2.28 -3.87 7.30
C ILE A 52 2.63 -3.78 5.81
N GLU A 53 2.73 -4.93 5.17
CA GLU A 53 2.96 -5.03 3.73
C GLU A 53 1.70 -4.63 2.95
N SER A 54 1.89 -3.98 1.82
CA SER A 54 0.80 -3.56 0.94
C SER A 54 0.89 -4.22 -0.43
N GLU A 55 -0.27 -4.50 -1.03
CA GLU A 55 -0.38 -5.09 -2.37
C GLU A 55 -1.23 -4.19 -3.27
N LEU A 56 -0.72 -3.92 -4.47
CA LEU A 56 -1.45 -3.16 -5.48
C LEU A 56 -2.60 -4.00 -6.03
N VAL A 57 -3.81 -3.45 -5.98
CA VAL A 57 -4.98 -4.01 -6.67
C VAL A 57 -5.28 -3.10 -7.87
N PRO A 58 -5.16 -3.61 -9.11
CA PRO A 58 -5.55 -2.83 -10.28
C PRO A 58 -7.03 -2.46 -10.22
N ARG A 59 -7.33 -1.17 -10.44
CA ARG A 59 -8.72 -0.69 -10.48
C ARG A 59 -9.44 -1.08 -11.77
N ASP A 60 -8.72 -1.21 -12.88
CA ASP A 60 -9.24 -1.67 -14.19
C ASP A 60 -10.52 -0.94 -14.64
N GLY A 61 -10.63 0.35 -14.35
CA GLY A 61 -11.79 1.18 -14.71
C GLY A 61 -12.99 1.05 -13.76
N ALA A 62 -12.88 0.26 -12.68
CA ALA A 62 -13.91 0.18 -11.65
C ALA A 62 -14.21 1.57 -11.05
N PRO A 63 -15.50 1.91 -10.84
CA PRO A 63 -15.92 3.04 -10.04
C PRO A 63 -15.20 3.12 -8.70
N VAL A 64 -14.94 4.36 -8.28
CA VAL A 64 -14.35 4.66 -6.98
C VAL A 64 -15.17 4.03 -5.86
N GLY A 65 -14.50 3.29 -4.96
CA GLY A 65 -15.09 2.66 -3.79
C GLY A 65 -15.75 1.31 -4.09
N GLU A 66 -15.85 0.89 -5.35
CA GLU A 66 -16.43 -0.41 -5.69
C GLU A 66 -15.57 -1.56 -5.16
N LEU A 67 -14.25 -1.48 -5.30
CA LEU A 67 -13.36 -2.54 -4.81
C LEU A 67 -13.38 -2.66 -3.28
N ILE A 68 -13.53 -1.53 -2.57
CA ILE A 68 -13.76 -1.52 -1.13
C ILE A 68 -15.11 -2.17 -0.79
N ARG A 69 -16.18 -1.80 -1.49
CA ARG A 69 -17.52 -2.37 -1.29
C ARG A 69 -17.55 -3.87 -1.52
N LEU A 70 -16.77 -4.37 -2.48
CA LEU A 70 -16.63 -5.80 -2.79
C LEU A 70 -15.64 -6.53 -1.86
N GLY A 71 -15.00 -5.84 -0.91
CA GLY A 71 -14.01 -6.43 -0.01
C GLY A 71 -12.71 -6.85 -0.70
N ARG A 72 -12.42 -6.29 -1.88
CA ARG A 72 -11.21 -6.57 -2.68
C ARG A 72 -10.08 -5.57 -2.45
N ALA A 73 -10.37 -4.43 -1.83
CA ALA A 73 -9.40 -3.42 -1.45
C ALA A 73 -9.70 -2.89 -0.04
N ASP A 74 -8.64 -2.56 0.69
CA ASP A 74 -8.70 -1.92 2.00
C ASP A 74 -8.62 -0.41 1.89
N LEU A 75 -7.83 0.10 0.93
CA LEU A 75 -7.69 1.51 0.59
C LEU A 75 -7.86 1.70 -0.91
N GLU A 76 -8.33 2.87 -1.33
CA GLU A 76 -8.41 3.22 -2.75
C GLU A 76 -7.92 4.64 -2.99
N VAL A 77 -6.99 4.77 -3.95
CA VAL A 77 -6.41 6.03 -4.38
C VAL A 77 -7.31 6.65 -5.44
N GLY A 78 -7.56 7.95 -5.28
CA GLY A 78 -8.28 8.74 -6.27
C GLY A 78 -7.56 10.02 -6.65
N SER A 79 -8.00 10.56 -7.77
CA SER A 79 -7.52 11.80 -8.36
C SER A 79 -8.71 12.69 -8.73
N GLY A 80 -8.55 14.01 -8.61
CA GLY A 80 -9.61 14.98 -8.86
C GLY A 80 -10.43 15.30 -7.61
N PRO A 81 -11.70 15.75 -7.74
CA PRO A 81 -12.53 16.13 -6.60
C PRO A 81 -12.67 14.98 -5.60
N ALA A 82 -12.36 15.25 -4.34
CA ALA A 82 -12.49 14.25 -3.29
C ALA A 82 -13.96 13.92 -3.01
N PRO A 83 -14.28 12.67 -2.65
CA PRO A 83 -15.58 12.32 -2.07
C PRO A 83 -15.77 13.05 -0.73
N GLN A 84 -16.98 13.05 -0.17
CA GLN A 84 -17.32 13.86 1.01
C GLN A 84 -16.49 13.54 2.27
N HIS A 85 -15.87 12.35 2.37
CA HIS A 85 -15.09 11.92 3.54
C HIS A 85 -13.87 11.07 3.15
N PRO A 86 -12.78 11.66 2.62
CA PRO A 86 -11.54 10.94 2.42
C PRO A 86 -10.83 10.73 3.78
N ILE A 87 -10.13 9.61 3.94
CA ILE A 87 -9.27 9.37 5.12
C ILE A 87 -7.97 10.16 5.00
N TRP A 88 -7.56 10.47 3.77
CA TRP A 88 -6.35 11.21 3.46
C TRP A 88 -6.60 12.06 2.23
N GLN A 89 -6.25 13.34 2.27
CA GLN A 89 -6.39 14.25 1.14
C GLN A 89 -5.19 15.19 1.05
N VAL A 90 -4.45 15.12 -0.05
CA VAL A 90 -3.43 16.12 -0.32
C VAL A 90 -3.87 17.07 -1.41
N ALA A 91 -3.89 18.34 -1.05
CA ALA A 91 -3.99 19.47 -1.96
C ALA A 91 -5.19 19.49 -2.91
N GLN A 92 -6.29 18.84 -2.53
CA GLN A 92 -7.51 18.71 -3.36
C GLN A 92 -7.32 18.00 -4.71
N THR A 93 -6.12 17.51 -5.02
CA THR A 93 -5.82 16.85 -6.29
C THR A 93 -5.68 15.34 -6.14
N ALA A 94 -5.28 14.90 -4.95
CA ALA A 94 -5.06 13.52 -4.58
C ALA A 94 -5.81 13.21 -3.29
N TRP A 95 -6.46 12.05 -3.24
CA TRP A 95 -7.15 11.61 -2.04
C TRP A 95 -7.15 10.09 -1.96
N LEU A 96 -7.41 9.58 -0.76
CA LEU A 96 -7.49 8.17 -0.48
C LEU A 96 -8.66 7.92 0.46
N ILE A 97 -9.48 6.95 0.09
CA ILE A 97 -10.59 6.45 0.90
C ILE A 97 -10.20 5.12 1.54
N SER A 98 -10.79 4.84 2.69
CA SER A 98 -10.56 3.58 3.41
C SER A 98 -11.84 2.77 3.48
N GLY A 99 -11.69 1.46 3.33
CA GLY A 99 -12.65 0.48 3.78
C GLY A 99 -12.67 0.34 5.30
N PRO A 100 -13.48 -0.59 5.81
CA PRO A 100 -13.66 -0.78 7.25
C PRO A 100 -12.45 -1.44 7.93
N ARG A 101 -11.67 -2.27 7.21
CA ARG A 101 -10.60 -3.07 7.82
C ARG A 101 -9.50 -2.21 8.46
N PRO A 102 -8.95 -1.17 7.79
CA PRO A 102 -7.91 -0.33 8.39
C PRO A 102 -8.37 0.48 9.61
N VAL A 103 -9.68 0.69 9.72
CA VAL A 103 -10.30 1.48 10.80
C VAL A 103 -10.70 0.60 11.97
N ASN A 104 -11.26 -0.58 11.69
CA ASN A 104 -11.96 -1.39 12.68
C ASN A 104 -11.14 -2.60 13.18
N GLU A 105 -10.16 -3.08 12.42
CA GLU A 105 -9.36 -4.23 12.83
C GLU A 105 -8.10 -3.79 13.58
N LEU A 106 -7.89 -4.35 14.78
CA LEU A 106 -6.77 -4.02 15.66
C LEU A 106 -5.40 -4.13 14.98
N GLN A 107 -5.25 -5.10 14.07
CA GLN A 107 -4.01 -5.34 13.33
C GLN A 107 -3.61 -4.19 12.40
N PHE A 108 -4.55 -3.32 12.00
CA PHE A 108 -4.31 -2.15 11.17
C PHE A 108 -4.44 -0.81 11.93
N SER A 109 -4.61 -0.84 13.25
CA SER A 109 -4.88 0.36 14.07
C SER A 109 -3.83 1.48 13.95
N LEU A 110 -2.61 1.18 13.50
CA LEU A 110 -1.56 2.17 13.26
C LEU A 110 -1.62 2.81 11.86
N VAL A 111 -2.36 2.21 10.91
CA VAL A 111 -2.44 2.67 9.52
C VAL A 111 -3.07 4.06 9.42
N PRO A 112 -4.24 4.35 10.02
CA PRO A 112 -4.84 5.68 9.92
C PRO A 112 -3.89 6.78 10.44
N ARG A 113 -3.25 6.54 11.59
CA ARG A 113 -2.31 7.49 12.19
C ARG A 113 -1.04 7.70 11.35
N ALA A 114 -0.58 6.66 10.64
CA ALA A 114 0.53 6.78 9.71
C ALA A 114 0.12 7.63 8.48
N LEU A 115 -1.07 7.40 7.93
CA LEU A 115 -1.60 8.18 6.81
C LEU A 115 -1.76 9.67 7.17
N GLU A 116 -2.35 9.98 8.33
CA GLU A 116 -2.47 11.35 8.83
C GLU A 116 -1.11 12.05 8.92
N ARG A 117 -0.07 11.36 9.43
CA ARG A 117 1.29 11.91 9.51
C ARG A 117 1.91 12.15 8.14
N LEU A 118 1.62 11.29 7.17
CA LEU A 118 2.09 11.46 5.79
C LEU A 118 1.39 12.64 5.13
N GLU A 119 0.07 12.79 5.32
CA GLU A 119 -0.73 13.92 4.84
C GLU A 119 -0.16 15.26 5.29
N GLN A 120 0.12 15.39 6.59
CA GLN A 120 0.62 16.63 7.20
C GLN A 120 1.97 17.09 6.67
N ARG A 121 2.72 16.19 5.99
CA ARG A 121 4.07 16.46 5.49
C ARG A 121 4.12 16.67 3.98
N LEU A 122 3.13 16.16 3.24
CA LEU A 122 3.10 16.23 1.79
C LEU A 122 2.45 17.53 1.31
N THR A 123 3.09 18.14 0.31
CA THR A 123 2.59 19.33 -0.38
C THR A 123 2.20 19.01 -1.82
N SER A 124 1.31 19.82 -2.40
CA SER A 124 0.91 19.70 -3.80
C SER A 124 2.10 19.78 -4.76
N GLN A 125 3.07 20.65 -4.47
CA GLN A 125 4.25 20.84 -5.30
C GLN A 125 5.15 19.60 -5.29
N GLN A 126 5.36 18.98 -4.12
CA GLN A 126 6.10 17.73 -4.03
C GLN A 126 5.41 16.62 -4.84
N ILE A 127 4.10 16.46 -4.68
CA ILE A 127 3.34 15.47 -5.46
C ILE A 127 3.49 15.73 -6.96
N ALA A 128 3.25 16.96 -7.42
CA ALA A 128 3.38 17.30 -8.84
C ALA A 128 4.77 16.96 -9.40
N GLY A 129 5.83 17.22 -8.65
CA GLY A 129 7.20 16.86 -9.04
C GLY A 129 7.39 15.34 -9.19
N LEU A 130 6.85 14.55 -8.26
CA LEU A 130 6.93 13.09 -8.33
C LEU A 130 6.10 12.52 -9.48
N VAL A 131 4.90 13.07 -9.72
CA VAL A 131 4.04 12.69 -10.84
C VAL A 131 4.73 12.93 -12.16
N ASN A 132 5.40 14.08 -12.33
CA ASN A 132 6.15 14.38 -13.56
C ASN A 132 7.29 13.39 -13.82
N ARG A 133 8.00 12.95 -12.77
CA ARG A 133 9.06 11.94 -12.88
C ARG A 133 8.51 10.59 -13.36
N VAL A 134 7.40 10.14 -12.77
CA VAL A 134 6.77 8.87 -13.19
C VAL A 134 6.15 8.99 -14.58
N ALA A 135 5.56 10.13 -14.92
CA ALA A 135 5.06 10.41 -16.27
C ALA A 135 6.19 10.40 -17.32
N ALA A 136 7.42 10.76 -16.93
CA ALA A 136 8.61 10.65 -17.75
C ALA A 136 9.18 9.22 -17.86
N GLY A 137 8.53 8.23 -17.24
CA GLY A 137 8.88 6.81 -17.34
C GLY A 137 9.71 6.26 -16.18
N GLU A 138 9.98 7.05 -15.14
CA GLU A 138 10.66 6.53 -13.94
C GLU A 138 9.77 5.54 -13.17
N PRO A 139 10.32 4.45 -12.59
CA PRO A 139 9.52 3.48 -11.84
C PRO A 139 8.87 4.10 -10.58
N PRO A 140 7.53 3.98 -10.38
CA PRO A 140 6.83 4.68 -9.29
C PRO A 140 7.35 4.37 -7.89
N LEU A 141 7.60 3.09 -7.58
CA LEU A 141 8.12 2.68 -6.26
C LEU A 141 9.54 3.21 -6.00
N ALA A 142 10.37 3.31 -7.04
CA ALA A 142 11.71 3.86 -6.91
C ALA A 142 11.66 5.37 -6.64
N VAL A 143 10.83 6.10 -7.39
CA VAL A 143 10.59 7.55 -7.20
C VAL A 143 10.06 7.85 -5.80
N ALA A 144 9.07 7.08 -5.33
CA ALA A 144 8.50 7.24 -4.00
C ALA A 144 9.52 6.96 -2.89
N ARG A 145 10.29 5.86 -3.01
CA ARG A 145 11.33 5.50 -2.03
C ARG A 145 12.41 6.58 -1.92
N ASP A 146 12.96 6.99 -3.06
CA ASP A 146 13.99 8.03 -3.17
C ASP A 146 13.50 9.34 -2.54
N PHE A 147 12.25 9.74 -2.81
CA PHE A 147 11.66 10.91 -2.19
C PHE A 147 11.59 10.78 -0.67
N LEU A 148 10.99 9.70 -0.15
CA LEU A 148 10.80 9.51 1.29
C LEU A 148 12.13 9.49 2.05
N GLN A 149 13.18 8.90 1.47
CA GLN A 149 14.53 8.90 2.03
C GLN A 149 15.15 10.30 2.06
N ARG A 150 15.05 11.06 0.96
CA ARG A 150 15.57 12.44 0.91
C ARG A 150 14.89 13.40 1.89
N GLN A 151 13.67 13.07 2.32
CA GLN A 151 12.96 13.84 3.33
C GLN A 151 13.24 13.38 4.76
N ASP A 152 14.07 12.34 4.97
CA ASP A 152 14.28 11.67 6.26
C ASP A 152 12.97 11.17 6.89
N TRP A 153 12.03 10.71 6.06
CA TRP A 153 10.73 10.21 6.51
C TRP A 153 10.71 8.71 6.73
N ILE A 154 11.66 7.98 6.14
CA ILE A 154 11.90 6.55 6.31
C ILE A 154 13.40 6.29 6.46
#